data_AF-A0A3B6VJE6-F1
#
_entry.id   AF-A0A3B6VJE6-F1
#
_cell.length_a   1.000
_cell.length_b   1.000
_cell.length_c   1.000
_cell.angle_alpha   90.00
_cell.angle_beta   90.00
_cell.angle_gamma   90.00
#
_symmetry.space_group_name_H-M   'P 1'
#
loop_
_entity.id
_entity.type
_entity.pdbx_description
1 polymer ?
#
loop_
_entity_poly.entity_id
_entity_poly.type
_entity_poly.pdbx_seq_one_letter_code
_entity_poly.pdbx_strand_id
1 'polypeptide(L)'
;MFRVIREAEENPSDLLNSYRQQNIIMQKMRMLHTAFDGIKINHWGDSDRELPDILAGSICEFEGRLFETNETIKLSDSSSSEGSRFIKLAIVRDANNSNNDYLEVQVVSNNFPSYDYNNRGFYHLDSQGRCLDKYLRLSMKYSSASGGYVEKQYWNINDFQRKGLILKRKTVSFVAGTHEFTFPSDVNSITVHICSGGGGGYYGLGQQAGTAPTAGGDSQILINDRAITTCQGGQIAVKTGTTTFSGGRGGVPSGQGKLINGNNGTVTRYDQINPNTGAIFSNNTTLAKGGNGGNGSTVGYASGGGGSGSAAIVDITRSMLGASQKVKIVVGAGGAAGVNPSNNANGARGQDGSAVIEYMQK
;
A
#
# COMPACT_ATOMS: atom_id res chain seq x y z
N MET A 1 -35.21 -17.18 -8.23
CA MET A 1 -34.67 -17.52 -6.89
C MET A 1 -33.22 -17.96 -7.03
N PHE A 2 -32.39 -17.78 -5.99
CA PHE A 2 -31.05 -18.35 -5.98
C PHE A 2 -31.04 -19.66 -5.20
N ARG A 3 -30.37 -20.68 -5.71
CA ARG A 3 -30.20 -21.99 -5.03
C ARG A 3 -28.81 -22.09 -4.43
N VAL A 4 -28.66 -22.80 -3.32
CA VAL A 4 -27.34 -23.05 -2.75
C VAL A 4 -26.47 -23.84 -3.73
N ILE A 5 -25.22 -23.41 -3.87
CA ILE A 5 -24.18 -24.20 -4.52
C ILE A 5 -23.70 -25.19 -3.46
N ARG A 6 -23.89 -26.49 -3.70
CA ARG A 6 -23.47 -27.55 -2.77
C ARG A 6 -22.00 -27.39 -2.41
N GLU A 7 -21.71 -27.38 -1.12
CA GLU A 7 -20.35 -27.41 -0.58
C GLU A 7 -19.71 -28.78 -0.82
N ALA A 8 -18.38 -28.80 -0.86
CA ALA A 8 -17.65 -30.06 -0.92
C ALA A 8 -17.84 -30.83 0.39
N GLU A 9 -18.15 -32.12 0.31
CA GLU A 9 -18.29 -32.98 1.50
C GLU A 9 -16.98 -33.01 2.29
N GLU A 10 -17.06 -32.85 3.62
CA GLU A 10 -15.90 -32.90 4.52
C GLU A 10 -15.18 -34.26 4.44
N ASN A 11 -15.95 -35.34 4.28
CA ASN A 11 -15.46 -36.70 4.03
C ASN A 11 -16.02 -37.18 2.69
N PRO A 12 -15.40 -36.81 1.57
CA PRO A 12 -15.98 -37.04 0.27
C PRO A 12 -15.91 -38.52 -0.11
N SER A 13 -17.05 -39.09 -0.47
CA SER A 13 -17.11 -40.44 -1.05
C SER A 13 -16.44 -40.52 -2.43
N ASP A 14 -16.33 -39.38 -3.14
CA ASP A 14 -15.63 -39.22 -4.42
C ASP A 14 -14.71 -38.00 -4.40
N LEU A 15 -13.41 -38.26 -4.24
CA LEU A 15 -12.38 -37.24 -4.14
C LEU A 15 -12.29 -36.35 -5.40
N LEU A 16 -12.48 -36.91 -6.60
CA LEU A 16 -12.37 -36.15 -7.86
C LEU A 16 -13.52 -35.16 -8.00
N ASN A 17 -14.74 -35.58 -7.67
CA ASN A 17 -15.89 -34.70 -7.71
C ASN A 17 -15.80 -33.58 -6.67
N SER A 18 -15.29 -33.85 -5.47
CA SER A 18 -15.07 -32.82 -4.46
C SER A 18 -14.03 -31.78 -4.85
N TYR A 19 -12.91 -32.20 -5.47
CA TYR A 19 -11.94 -31.24 -6.03
C TYR A 19 -12.52 -30.38 -7.16
N ARG A 20 -13.37 -30.97 -8.02
CA ARG A 20 -14.08 -30.21 -9.07
C ARG A 20 -15.02 -29.17 -8.46
N GLN A 21 -15.79 -29.53 -7.45
CA GLN A 21 -16.68 -28.60 -6.74
C GLN A 21 -15.90 -27.47 -6.05
N GLN A 22 -14.80 -27.79 -5.37
CA GLN A 22 -13.94 -26.78 -4.76
C GLN A 22 -13.39 -25.77 -5.79
N ASN A 23 -12.94 -26.25 -6.94
CA ASN A 23 -12.47 -25.38 -8.03
C ASN A 23 -13.58 -24.47 -8.57
N ILE A 24 -14.81 -24.99 -8.74
CA ILE A 24 -15.98 -24.19 -9.15
C ILE A 24 -16.26 -23.09 -8.14
N ILE A 25 -16.29 -23.42 -6.84
CA ILE A 25 -16.48 -22.46 -5.75
C ILE A 25 -15.42 -21.36 -5.79
N MET A 26 -14.14 -21.73 -5.92
CA MET A 26 -13.03 -20.76 -6.00
C MET A 26 -13.15 -19.81 -7.19
N GLN A 27 -13.56 -20.30 -8.36
CA GLN A 27 -13.78 -19.45 -9.54
C GLN A 27 -14.93 -18.47 -9.31
N LYS A 28 -16.03 -18.93 -8.69
CA LYS A 28 -17.20 -18.10 -8.38
C LYS A 28 -16.91 -17.04 -7.32
N MET A 29 -16.12 -17.35 -6.30
CA MET A 29 -15.68 -16.35 -5.31
C MET A 29 -14.89 -15.19 -5.96
N ARG A 30 -14.08 -15.45 -6.99
CA ARG A 30 -13.41 -14.36 -7.72
C ARG A 30 -14.40 -13.40 -8.39
N MET A 31 -15.55 -13.90 -8.85
CA MET A 31 -16.59 -13.05 -9.45
C MET A 31 -17.31 -12.16 -8.43
N LEU A 32 -17.43 -12.59 -7.16
CA LEU A 32 -18.02 -11.76 -6.10
C LEU A 32 -17.25 -10.45 -5.86
N HIS A 33 -15.99 -10.35 -6.27
CA HIS A 33 -15.21 -9.11 -6.18
C HIS A 33 -15.40 -8.16 -7.37
N THR A 34 -16.29 -8.49 -8.31
CA THR A 34 -16.66 -7.63 -9.44
C THR A 34 -17.93 -6.81 -9.13
N ALA A 35 -18.38 -5.94 -10.04
CA ALA A 35 -19.52 -5.04 -9.77
C ALA A 35 -20.76 -5.78 -9.21
N PHE A 36 -21.47 -5.14 -8.27
CA PHE A 36 -22.66 -5.67 -7.56
C PHE A 36 -22.47 -6.99 -6.80
N ASP A 37 -21.26 -7.29 -6.30
CA ASP A 37 -20.98 -8.55 -5.58
C ASP A 37 -21.31 -9.80 -6.39
N GLY A 38 -21.03 -9.81 -7.70
CA GLY A 38 -21.34 -10.96 -8.55
C GLY A 38 -22.82 -11.07 -8.95
N ILE A 39 -23.67 -10.11 -8.55
CA ILE A 39 -25.04 -9.98 -9.04
C ILE A 39 -25.04 -9.26 -10.38
N LYS A 40 -25.59 -9.88 -11.40
CA LYS A 40 -25.69 -9.31 -12.75
C LYS A 40 -27.08 -8.71 -12.90
N ILE A 41 -27.15 -7.43 -13.25
CA ILE A 41 -28.42 -6.73 -13.47
C ILE A 41 -28.43 -6.04 -14.83
N ASN A 42 -29.59 -6.00 -15.48
CA ASN A 42 -29.84 -5.16 -16.65
C ASN A 42 -30.51 -3.83 -16.22
N HIS A 43 -30.88 -3.01 -17.20
CA HIS A 43 -31.61 -1.76 -16.98
C HIS A 43 -30.97 -0.78 -15.97
N TRP A 44 -29.64 -0.80 -15.84
CA TRP A 44 -28.90 -0.02 -14.83
C TRP A 44 -28.40 1.35 -15.34
N GLY A 45 -29.23 2.08 -16.09
CA GLY A 45 -28.88 3.41 -16.62
C GLY A 45 -29.76 4.53 -16.07
N ASP A 46 -29.23 5.75 -15.99
CA ASP A 46 -30.00 6.95 -15.59
C ASP A 46 -31.10 7.31 -16.60
N SER A 47 -31.00 6.85 -17.85
CA SER A 47 -32.03 6.99 -18.88
C SER A 47 -33.05 5.84 -18.88
N ASP A 48 -32.77 4.75 -18.17
CA ASP A 48 -33.62 3.57 -18.13
C ASP A 48 -34.61 3.68 -16.98
N ARG A 49 -35.92 3.61 -17.29
CA ARG A 49 -37.02 3.75 -16.33
C ARG A 49 -37.55 2.42 -15.83
N GLU A 50 -37.05 1.30 -16.35
CA GLU A 50 -37.52 -0.02 -15.98
C GLU A 50 -36.85 -0.51 -14.68
N LEU A 51 -37.55 -1.43 -14.00
CA LEU A 51 -37.03 -2.16 -12.86
C LEU A 51 -35.99 -3.17 -13.39
N PRO A 52 -34.79 -3.27 -12.79
CA PRO A 52 -33.80 -4.23 -13.25
C PRO A 52 -34.25 -5.66 -13.01
N ASP A 53 -33.94 -6.56 -13.93
CA ASP A 53 -33.93 -8.00 -13.73
C ASP A 53 -32.58 -8.45 -13.16
N ILE A 54 -32.58 -9.54 -12.40
CA ILE A 54 -31.35 -10.24 -12.01
C ILE A 54 -31.06 -11.33 -13.04
N LEU A 55 -29.96 -11.22 -13.76
CA LEU A 55 -29.62 -12.10 -14.87
C LEU A 55 -29.12 -13.47 -14.38
N ALA A 56 -29.34 -14.48 -15.21
CA ALA A 56 -28.79 -15.82 -15.00
C ALA A 56 -27.26 -15.80 -14.79
N GLY A 57 -26.77 -16.70 -13.93
CA GLY A 57 -25.39 -16.77 -13.48
C GLY A 57 -25.00 -15.64 -12.52
N SER A 58 -25.97 -14.99 -11.87
CA SER A 58 -25.71 -14.12 -10.71
C SER A 58 -25.40 -14.98 -9.49
N ILE A 59 -24.42 -14.57 -8.70
CA ILE A 59 -23.93 -15.30 -7.53
C ILE A 59 -24.03 -14.40 -6.31
N CYS A 60 -24.49 -14.95 -5.19
CA CYS A 60 -24.59 -14.26 -3.91
C CYS A 60 -23.92 -15.08 -2.81
N GLU A 61 -23.08 -14.44 -1.99
CA GLU A 61 -22.66 -15.00 -0.70
C GLU A 61 -23.71 -14.68 0.37
N PHE A 62 -24.02 -15.63 1.26
CA PHE A 62 -24.91 -15.44 2.40
C PHE A 62 -24.57 -16.43 3.52
N GLU A 63 -24.25 -15.93 4.71
CA GLU A 63 -23.82 -16.73 5.88
C GLU A 63 -22.65 -17.69 5.56
N GLY A 64 -21.68 -17.25 4.75
CA GLY A 64 -20.53 -18.08 4.34
C GLY A 64 -20.84 -19.09 3.24
N ARG A 65 -22.10 -19.20 2.80
CA ARG A 65 -22.53 -20.09 1.72
C ARG A 65 -22.69 -19.32 0.41
N LEU A 66 -22.52 -20.02 -0.71
CA LEU A 66 -22.71 -19.44 -2.05
C LEU A 66 -24.04 -19.87 -2.65
N PHE A 67 -24.75 -18.93 -3.24
CA PHE A 67 -26.01 -19.14 -3.92
C PHE A 67 -25.90 -18.65 -5.36
N GLU A 68 -26.54 -19.33 -6.30
CA GLU A 68 -26.56 -18.95 -7.72
C GLU A 68 -27.98 -19.07 -8.29
N THR A 69 -28.32 -18.16 -9.21
CA THR A 69 -29.50 -18.31 -10.06
C THR A 69 -29.07 -18.74 -11.46
N ASN A 70 -29.69 -19.79 -11.99
CA ASN A 70 -29.46 -20.28 -13.36
C ASN A 70 -30.43 -19.68 -14.38
N GLU A 71 -31.41 -18.90 -13.90
CA GLU A 71 -32.43 -18.25 -14.71
C GLU A 71 -32.45 -16.75 -14.41
N THR A 72 -32.89 -15.97 -15.39
CA THR A 72 -33.13 -14.54 -15.20
C THR A 72 -34.38 -14.36 -14.32
N ILE A 73 -34.21 -13.69 -13.20
CA ILE A 73 -35.28 -13.38 -12.25
C ILE A 73 -35.86 -12.02 -12.62
N LYS A 74 -37.11 -12.03 -13.09
CA LYS A 74 -37.89 -10.80 -13.28
C LYS A 74 -38.35 -10.28 -11.94
N LEU A 75 -38.02 -9.02 -11.66
CA LEU A 75 -38.45 -8.39 -10.42
C LEU A 75 -39.86 -7.82 -10.59
N SER A 76 -40.63 -7.86 -9.52
CA SER A 76 -41.93 -7.19 -9.43
C SER A 76 -41.93 -6.26 -8.22
N ASP A 77 -42.44 -5.04 -8.43
CA ASP A 77 -42.72 -4.10 -7.36
C ASP A 77 -44.23 -4.07 -7.13
N SER A 78 -44.66 -4.40 -5.92
CA SER A 78 -46.08 -4.38 -5.54
C SER A 78 -46.58 -2.98 -5.21
N SER A 79 -45.70 -1.97 -5.17
CA SER A 79 -46.06 -0.59 -4.85
C SER A 79 -45.79 0.37 -6.00
N SER A 80 -46.80 1.13 -6.38
CA SER A 80 -46.69 2.29 -7.28
C SER A 80 -46.50 3.61 -6.52
N SER A 81 -46.19 3.56 -5.22
CA SER A 81 -45.98 4.77 -4.43
C SER A 81 -44.65 5.45 -4.75
N GLU A 82 -44.62 6.79 -4.74
CA GLU A 82 -43.38 7.56 -4.78
C GLU A 82 -42.40 7.08 -3.69
N GLY A 83 -41.11 7.01 -4.03
CA GLY A 83 -40.06 6.81 -3.04
C GLY A 83 -39.02 5.76 -3.38
N SER A 84 -38.13 5.51 -2.43
CA SER A 84 -37.02 4.57 -2.61
C SER A 84 -37.51 3.12 -2.69
N ARG A 85 -36.73 2.30 -3.39
CA ARG A 85 -36.86 0.85 -3.55
C ARG A 85 -35.50 0.20 -3.43
N PHE A 86 -35.50 -0.96 -2.82
CA PHE A 86 -34.33 -1.78 -2.54
C PHE A 86 -34.63 -3.22 -2.94
N ILE A 87 -33.60 -3.97 -3.30
CA ILE A 87 -33.70 -5.40 -3.57
C ILE A 87 -33.17 -6.14 -2.35
N LYS A 88 -34.00 -6.97 -1.74
CA LYS A 88 -33.60 -7.87 -0.64
C LYS A 88 -33.63 -9.33 -1.11
N LEU A 89 -32.72 -10.12 -0.57
CA LEU A 89 -32.58 -11.55 -0.72
C LEU A 89 -32.93 -12.20 0.63
N ALA A 90 -34.10 -12.81 0.72
CA ALA A 90 -34.60 -13.48 1.93
C ALA A 90 -34.19 -14.95 1.93
N ILE A 91 -33.61 -15.46 3.02
CA ILE A 91 -33.30 -16.89 3.15
C ILE A 91 -34.57 -17.67 3.46
N VAL A 92 -34.88 -18.64 2.62
CA VAL A 92 -35.88 -19.67 2.91
C VAL A 92 -35.13 -20.94 3.29
N ARG A 93 -35.28 -21.34 4.54
CA ARG A 93 -34.58 -22.50 5.11
C ARG A 93 -35.45 -23.75 4.98
N ASP A 94 -34.88 -24.82 4.45
CA ASP A 94 -35.52 -26.13 4.45
C ASP A 94 -35.35 -26.76 5.84
N ALA A 95 -36.47 -27.22 6.42
CA ALA A 95 -36.48 -27.75 7.79
C ALA A 95 -35.65 -29.03 7.99
N ASN A 96 -35.40 -29.78 6.91
CA ASN A 96 -34.79 -31.10 6.94
C ASN A 96 -33.43 -31.16 6.25
N ASN A 97 -33.11 -30.24 5.34
CA ASN A 97 -31.86 -30.26 4.60
C ASN A 97 -31.40 -28.86 4.19
N SER A 98 -30.38 -28.32 4.87
CA SER A 98 -29.80 -27.00 4.58
C SER A 98 -29.22 -26.86 3.16
N ASN A 99 -29.00 -27.96 2.43
CA ASN A 99 -28.62 -27.91 1.01
C ASN A 99 -29.78 -27.55 0.07
N ASN A 100 -31.01 -27.54 0.58
CA ASN A 100 -32.19 -27.10 -0.15
C ASN A 100 -32.56 -25.64 0.14
N ASP A 101 -31.80 -24.97 1.02
CA ASP A 101 -31.98 -23.55 1.29
C ASP A 101 -31.87 -22.75 -0.02
N TYR A 102 -32.69 -21.71 -0.13
CA TYR A 102 -32.69 -20.83 -1.28
C TYR A 102 -32.93 -19.38 -0.88
N LEU A 103 -32.47 -18.45 -1.72
CA LEU A 103 -32.74 -17.03 -1.56
C LEU A 103 -33.89 -16.62 -2.47
N GLU A 104 -34.93 -16.04 -1.87
CA GLU A 104 -36.01 -15.38 -2.59
C GLU A 104 -35.69 -13.89 -2.77
N VAL A 105 -35.99 -13.36 -3.95
CA VAL A 105 -35.73 -11.95 -4.27
C VAL A 105 -37.01 -11.16 -4.09
N GLN A 106 -36.94 -10.06 -3.35
CA GLN A 106 -38.08 -9.19 -3.08
C GLN A 106 -37.69 -7.72 -3.26
N VAL A 107 -38.60 -6.93 -3.84
CA VAL A 107 -38.46 -5.46 -3.91
C VAL A 107 -39.22 -4.84 -2.74
N VAL A 108 -38.55 -3.97 -1.99
CA VAL A 108 -39.10 -3.35 -0.78
C VAL A 108 -38.87 -1.84 -0.78
N SER A 109 -39.78 -1.09 -0.17
CA SER A 109 -39.75 0.38 -0.15
C SER A 109 -39.17 1.00 1.13
N ASN A 110 -39.09 0.23 2.21
CA ASN A 110 -38.65 0.68 3.54
C ASN A 110 -37.62 -0.31 4.15
N ASN A 111 -37.02 0.09 5.28
CA ASN A 111 -36.18 -0.76 6.14
C ASN A 111 -34.85 -1.21 5.51
N PHE A 112 -34.15 -0.34 4.77
CA PHE A 112 -32.77 -0.60 4.39
C PHE A 112 -31.89 -0.58 5.66
N PRO A 113 -31.23 -1.69 6.03
CA PRO A 113 -30.50 -1.77 7.29
C PRO A 113 -29.19 -0.99 7.24
N SER A 114 -28.62 -0.71 8.42
CA SER A 114 -27.24 -0.23 8.51
C SER A 114 -26.25 -1.30 8.03
N TYR A 115 -25.10 -0.88 7.54
CA TYR A 115 -24.03 -1.81 7.14
C TYR A 115 -23.53 -2.62 8.35
N ASP A 116 -23.58 -3.94 8.25
CA ASP A 116 -23.03 -4.88 9.21
C ASP A 116 -21.57 -5.17 8.84
N TYR A 117 -20.66 -4.71 9.70
CA TYR A 117 -19.22 -4.87 9.49
C TYR A 117 -18.72 -6.30 9.70
N ASN A 118 -19.41 -7.09 10.54
CA ASN A 118 -19.04 -8.46 10.80
C ASN A 118 -19.39 -9.35 9.60
N ASN A 119 -20.60 -9.17 9.06
CA ASN A 119 -21.09 -9.90 7.89
C ASN A 119 -20.72 -9.23 6.55
N ARG A 120 -20.07 -8.06 6.60
CA ARG A 120 -19.57 -7.28 5.45
C ARG A 120 -20.64 -6.93 4.40
N GLY A 121 -21.84 -6.56 4.85
CA GLY A 121 -22.96 -6.26 3.96
C GLY A 121 -24.15 -5.64 4.68
N PHE A 122 -25.28 -5.55 4.00
CA PHE A 122 -26.52 -5.02 4.58
C PHE A 122 -27.41 -6.20 4.95
N TYR A 123 -27.48 -6.51 6.23
CA TYR A 123 -28.23 -7.66 6.71
C TYR A 123 -29.29 -7.23 7.70
N HIS A 124 -30.42 -7.94 7.65
CA HIS A 124 -31.39 -7.93 8.73
C HIS A 124 -31.19 -9.21 9.55
N LEU A 125 -30.88 -9.05 10.83
CA LEU A 125 -30.62 -10.15 11.75
C LEU A 125 -31.85 -10.40 12.64
N ASP A 126 -32.09 -11.65 13.01
CA ASP A 126 -33.06 -11.97 14.06
C ASP A 126 -32.52 -11.65 15.47
N SER A 127 -33.35 -11.88 16.50
CA SER A 127 -32.98 -11.65 17.90
C SER A 127 -31.80 -12.49 18.40
N GLN A 128 -31.40 -13.53 17.65
CA GLN A 128 -30.30 -14.43 17.95
C GLN A 128 -29.06 -14.13 17.09
N GLY A 129 -29.10 -13.08 16.26
CA GLY A 129 -28.01 -12.67 15.39
C GLY A 129 -27.89 -13.47 14.09
N ARG A 130 -28.89 -14.28 13.73
CA ARG A 130 -28.91 -15.04 12.46
C ARG A 130 -29.39 -14.15 11.32
N CYS A 131 -28.78 -14.28 10.14
CA CYS A 131 -29.19 -13.49 8.98
C CYS A 131 -30.54 -14.00 8.46
N LEU A 132 -31.52 -13.09 8.39
CA LEU A 132 -32.83 -13.32 7.77
C LEU A 132 -32.84 -12.86 6.32
N ASP A 133 -32.35 -11.64 6.08
CA ASP A 133 -32.35 -11.02 4.77
C ASP A 133 -30.99 -10.35 4.49
N LYS A 134 -30.59 -10.36 3.22
CA LYS A 134 -29.45 -9.57 2.71
C LYS A 134 -29.97 -8.57 1.69
N TYR A 135 -29.62 -7.31 1.86
CA TYR A 135 -29.97 -6.26 0.91
C TYR A 135 -28.83 -6.10 -0.10
N LEU A 136 -29.19 -6.04 -1.38
CA LEU A 136 -28.24 -5.66 -2.42
C LEU A 136 -27.78 -4.23 -2.17
N ARG A 137 -26.53 -3.94 -2.50
CA ARG A 137 -25.90 -2.63 -2.31
C ARG A 137 -26.36 -1.61 -3.35
N LEU A 138 -27.66 -1.47 -3.52
CA LEU A 138 -28.24 -0.59 -4.51
C LEU A 138 -29.57 -0.02 -4.02
N SER A 139 -29.91 1.16 -4.50
CA SER A 139 -31.23 1.76 -4.37
C SER A 139 -31.68 2.38 -5.67
N MET A 140 -32.99 2.47 -5.83
CA MET A 140 -33.62 3.16 -6.93
C MET A 140 -34.83 3.90 -6.39
N LYS A 141 -35.20 5.02 -7.00
CA LYS A 141 -36.38 5.78 -6.60
C LYS A 141 -37.45 5.61 -7.65
N TYR A 142 -38.62 5.15 -7.26
CA TYR A 142 -39.79 5.16 -8.13
C TYR A 142 -40.39 6.56 -8.18
N SER A 143 -40.57 7.09 -9.39
CA SER A 143 -41.17 8.40 -9.67
C SER A 143 -42.19 8.28 -10.81
N SER A 144 -43.46 8.44 -10.47
CA SER A 144 -44.56 8.48 -11.44
C SER A 144 -44.40 9.65 -12.41
N ALA A 145 -43.97 10.82 -11.92
CA ALA A 145 -43.71 12.01 -12.73
C ALA A 145 -42.58 11.80 -13.74
N SER A 146 -41.62 10.93 -13.43
CA SER A 146 -40.50 10.59 -14.32
C SER A 146 -40.74 9.33 -15.15
N GLY A 147 -41.92 8.71 -15.03
CA GLY A 147 -42.32 7.54 -15.80
C GLY A 147 -41.70 6.21 -15.36
N GLY A 148 -41.15 6.12 -14.14
CA GLY A 148 -40.57 4.87 -13.62
C GLY A 148 -39.44 5.07 -12.62
N TYR A 149 -38.45 4.16 -12.63
CA TYR A 149 -37.33 4.15 -11.71
C TYR A 149 -36.22 5.12 -12.13
N VAL A 150 -35.80 5.98 -11.22
CA VAL A 150 -34.80 7.03 -11.39
C VAL A 150 -33.83 7.06 -10.20
N GLU A 151 -32.84 7.94 -10.24
CA GLU A 151 -31.87 8.15 -9.15
C GLU A 151 -31.25 6.82 -8.66
N LYS A 152 -30.83 5.97 -9.61
CA LYS A 152 -30.27 4.65 -9.34
C LYS A 152 -28.89 4.82 -8.71
N GLN A 153 -28.73 4.36 -7.47
CA GLN A 153 -27.48 4.45 -6.73
C GLN A 153 -26.94 3.07 -6.45
N TYR A 154 -25.65 2.89 -6.69
CA TYR A 154 -24.91 1.72 -6.27
C TYR A 154 -23.89 2.12 -5.22
N TRP A 155 -23.80 1.29 -4.21
CA TRP A 155 -22.96 1.45 -3.06
C TRP A 155 -21.75 0.56 -3.21
N ASN A 156 -20.60 1.16 -3.57
CA ASN A 156 -19.37 0.42 -3.64
C ASN A 156 -18.97 0.00 -2.22
N ILE A 157 -18.46 -1.22 -2.03
CA ILE A 157 -17.92 -1.62 -0.72
C ILE A 157 -16.85 -0.66 -0.22
N ASN A 158 -16.12 -0.03 -1.15
CA ASN A 158 -15.17 1.03 -0.86
C ASN A 158 -15.85 2.27 -0.25
N ASP A 159 -17.14 2.52 -0.50
CA ASP A 159 -17.90 3.63 0.07
C ASP A 159 -18.36 3.32 1.51
N PHE A 160 -18.62 2.06 1.84
CA PHE A 160 -19.07 1.60 3.18
C PHE A 160 -17.92 1.28 4.12
N GLN A 161 -16.81 0.78 3.59
CA GLN A 161 -15.54 0.80 4.31
C GLN A 161 -15.05 2.23 4.59
N ARG A 162 -15.70 3.27 4.04
CA ARG A 162 -15.28 4.68 4.12
C ARG A 162 -16.28 5.66 4.76
N LYS A 163 -17.42 5.22 5.31
CA LYS A 163 -18.25 6.05 6.20
C LYS A 163 -18.21 5.45 7.62
N GLY A 164 -17.23 5.78 8.47
CA GLY A 164 -16.81 7.15 8.79
C GLY A 164 -15.36 7.30 9.23
N LEU A 165 -14.41 6.74 8.47
CA LEU A 165 -12.99 6.98 8.68
C LEU A 165 -12.35 7.18 7.30
N ILE A 166 -12.26 8.43 6.85
CA ILE A 166 -11.49 8.75 5.64
C ILE A 166 -10.03 8.55 6.03
N LEU A 167 -9.50 7.36 5.79
CA LEU A 167 -8.08 7.11 5.94
C LEU A 167 -7.32 8.03 4.98
N LYS A 168 -6.83 9.16 5.48
CA LYS A 168 -5.99 10.08 4.73
C LYS A 168 -4.56 9.55 4.80
N ARG A 169 -3.92 9.47 3.64
CA ARG A 169 -2.48 9.30 3.57
C ARG A 169 -1.83 10.51 4.24
N LYS A 170 -1.05 10.23 5.27
CA LYS A 170 -0.22 11.22 5.97
C LYS A 170 1.23 10.91 5.67
N THR A 171 1.99 11.97 5.49
CA THR A 171 3.42 11.90 5.25
C THR A 171 4.13 12.85 6.19
N VAL A 172 5.17 12.36 6.86
CA VAL A 172 6.02 13.15 7.74
C VAL A 172 7.45 12.99 7.28
N SER A 173 8.10 14.12 6.99
CA SER A 173 9.47 14.15 6.45
C SER A 173 10.45 14.58 7.52
N PHE A 174 11.62 13.96 7.51
CA PHE A 174 12.72 14.21 8.44
C PHE A 174 14.00 14.51 7.66
N VAL A 175 14.73 15.52 8.12
CA VAL A 175 16.07 15.88 7.64
C VAL A 175 17.15 15.21 8.50
N ALA A 176 18.43 15.40 8.18
CA ALA A 176 19.55 14.91 8.98
C ALA A 176 19.38 15.25 10.48
N GLY A 177 19.67 14.28 11.35
CA GLY A 177 19.47 14.39 12.80
C GLY A 177 18.78 13.16 13.42
N THR A 178 18.53 13.23 14.72
CA THR A 178 17.79 12.20 15.46
C THR A 178 16.37 12.67 15.72
N HIS A 179 15.40 11.82 15.40
CA HIS A 179 13.97 12.12 15.49
C HIS A 179 13.22 10.99 16.17
N GLU A 180 12.12 11.31 16.83
CA GLU A 180 11.15 10.34 17.31
C GLU A 180 9.82 10.54 16.60
N PHE A 181 9.22 9.45 16.16
CA PHE A 181 7.86 9.42 15.65
C PHE A 181 6.99 8.56 16.55
N THR A 182 5.89 9.14 17.05
CA THR A 182 4.91 8.41 17.85
C THR A 182 3.85 7.82 16.93
N PHE A 183 3.66 6.50 16.98
CA PHE A 183 2.59 5.81 16.28
C PHE A 183 1.24 6.36 16.73
N PRO A 184 0.42 6.89 15.82
CA PRO A 184 -0.93 7.30 16.19
C PRO A 184 -1.75 6.12 16.69
N SER A 185 -2.61 6.37 17.69
CA SER A 185 -3.36 5.34 18.39
C SER A 185 -4.29 4.53 17.49
N ASP A 186 -4.70 5.09 16.36
CA ASP A 186 -5.58 4.50 15.35
C ASP A 186 -4.85 3.87 14.15
N VAL A 187 -3.52 3.89 14.15
CA VAL A 187 -2.66 3.37 13.06
C VAL A 187 -2.05 2.03 13.46
N ASN A 188 -2.21 1.02 12.59
CA ASN A 188 -1.69 -0.34 12.80
C ASN A 188 -0.31 -0.57 12.15
N SER A 189 0.02 0.21 11.13
CA SER A 189 1.28 0.10 10.41
C SER A 189 1.68 1.44 9.79
N ILE A 190 2.98 1.65 9.68
CA ILE A 190 3.58 2.74 8.90
C ILE A 190 4.60 2.16 7.92
N THR A 191 4.89 2.90 6.87
CA THR A 191 5.99 2.63 5.96
C THR A 191 7.04 3.73 6.12
N VAL A 192 8.27 3.36 6.46
CA VAL A 192 9.39 4.28 6.60
C VAL A 192 10.28 4.17 5.36
N HIS A 193 10.37 5.26 4.61
CA HIS A 193 11.37 5.46 3.58
C HIS A 193 12.55 6.20 4.19
N ILE A 194 13.77 5.70 4.03
CA ILE A 194 14.96 6.34 4.61
C ILE A 194 16.16 6.26 3.67
N CYS A 195 16.92 7.33 3.57
CA CYS A 195 18.17 7.44 2.84
C CYS A 195 19.26 8.01 3.77
N SER A 196 20.51 7.57 3.56
CA SER A 196 21.70 8.00 4.32
C SER A 196 22.47 9.10 3.60
N GLY A 197 23.39 9.75 4.33
CA GLY A 197 24.19 10.84 3.78
C GLY A 197 25.16 10.35 2.70
N GLY A 198 25.45 11.18 1.71
CA GLY A 198 26.50 10.92 0.72
C GLY A 198 27.89 11.24 1.27
N GLY A 199 28.92 10.59 0.74
CA GLY A 199 30.32 10.87 1.09
C GLY A 199 30.81 12.21 0.55
N GLY A 200 31.73 12.86 1.26
CA GLY A 200 32.37 14.09 0.79
C GLY A 200 33.33 13.86 -0.38
N GLY A 201 33.45 14.87 -1.25
CA GLY A 201 34.41 14.85 -2.36
C GLY A 201 35.82 15.27 -1.93
N TYR A 202 36.83 14.66 -2.56
CA TYR A 202 38.24 14.98 -2.36
C TYR A 202 38.70 16.13 -3.25
N TYR A 203 39.61 16.94 -2.73
CA TYR A 203 40.33 17.93 -3.51
C TYR A 203 41.62 17.41 -4.15
N GLY A 204 42.25 16.37 -3.59
CA GLY A 204 43.45 15.75 -4.16
C GLY A 204 44.02 14.66 -3.25
N LEU A 205 43.91 13.40 -3.68
CA LEU A 205 44.38 12.21 -2.94
C LEU A 205 45.92 12.11 -3.00
N GLY A 206 46.63 12.95 -2.25
CA GLY A 206 48.10 12.93 -2.19
C GLY A 206 48.78 14.25 -1.82
N GLN A 207 48.03 15.35 -1.70
CA GLN A 207 48.59 16.62 -1.22
C GLN A 207 48.56 16.65 0.31
N GLN A 208 49.69 17.02 0.94
CA GLN A 208 49.85 17.03 2.41
C GLN A 208 49.14 18.20 3.12
N ALA A 209 48.61 19.17 2.38
CA ALA A 209 47.94 20.35 2.94
C ALA A 209 46.43 20.23 2.79
N GLY A 210 45.68 20.45 3.89
CA GLY A 210 44.22 20.51 3.92
C GLY A 210 43.54 19.49 4.85
N THR A 211 42.20 19.53 4.91
CA THR A 211 41.37 18.59 5.69
C THR A 211 40.81 17.51 4.78
N ALA A 212 40.93 16.24 5.19
CA ALA A 212 40.34 15.12 4.45
C ALA A 212 38.79 15.20 4.46
N PRO A 213 38.11 14.78 3.38
CA PRO A 213 36.67 14.59 3.40
C PRO A 213 36.28 13.48 4.38
N THR A 214 35.01 13.47 4.75
CA THR A 214 34.44 12.44 5.63
C THR A 214 33.37 11.64 4.91
N ALA A 215 33.15 10.41 5.37
CA ALA A 215 32.03 9.59 4.90
C ALA A 215 30.70 10.26 5.28
N GLY A 216 29.65 9.93 4.54
CA GLY A 216 28.30 10.26 4.93
C GLY A 216 27.92 9.54 6.21
N GLY A 217 27.09 10.16 7.04
CA GLY A 217 26.51 9.54 8.22
C GLY A 217 25.53 8.43 7.84
N ASP A 218 25.47 7.41 8.69
CA ASP A 218 24.50 6.34 8.57
C ASP A 218 23.10 6.83 8.95
N SER A 219 22.08 6.24 8.31
CA SER A 219 20.69 6.41 8.69
C SER A 219 20.16 5.11 9.29
N GLN A 220 19.38 5.20 10.37
CA GLN A 220 18.89 4.04 11.10
C GLN A 220 17.43 4.20 11.48
N ILE A 221 16.73 3.06 11.51
CA ILE A 221 15.41 2.94 12.12
C ILE A 221 15.57 2.07 13.35
N LEU A 222 15.20 2.62 14.51
CA LEU A 222 15.32 1.95 15.80
C LEU A 222 13.95 1.77 16.44
N ILE A 223 13.75 0.59 17.01
CA ILE A 223 12.63 0.25 17.88
C ILE A 223 13.23 -0.18 19.21
N ASN A 224 12.79 0.42 20.32
CA ASN A 224 13.36 0.17 21.65
C ASN A 224 14.89 0.35 21.69
N ASP A 225 15.38 1.44 21.05
CA ASP A 225 16.81 1.76 20.87
C ASP A 225 17.65 0.67 20.19
N ARG A 226 17.02 -0.33 19.57
CA ARG A 226 17.69 -1.32 18.74
C ARG A 226 17.44 -1.02 17.26
N ALA A 227 18.52 -0.87 16.50
CA ALA A 227 18.43 -0.72 15.05
C ALA A 227 17.84 -1.98 14.41
N ILE A 228 16.72 -1.83 13.71
CA ILE A 228 16.12 -2.89 12.89
C ILE A 228 16.58 -2.81 11.44
N THR A 229 16.98 -1.60 11.01
CA THR A 229 17.49 -1.32 9.67
C THR A 229 18.56 -0.24 9.77
N THR A 230 19.68 -0.44 9.08
CA THR A 230 20.77 0.54 8.96
C THR A 230 21.09 0.74 7.48
N CYS A 231 21.01 1.98 7.02
CA CYS A 231 21.49 2.42 5.73
C CYS A 231 22.85 3.08 5.94
N GLN A 232 23.92 2.42 5.50
CA GLN A 232 25.26 2.98 5.57
C GLN A 232 25.39 4.20 4.66
N GLY A 233 26.05 5.25 5.16
CA GLY A 233 26.38 6.43 4.38
C GLY A 233 27.40 6.16 3.26
N GLY A 234 27.43 7.06 2.28
CA GLY A 234 28.35 7.00 1.16
C GLY A 234 29.79 7.17 1.64
N GLN A 235 30.69 6.33 1.10
CA GLN A 235 32.09 6.34 1.47
C GLN A 235 32.88 7.37 0.66
N ILE A 236 34.06 7.71 1.15
CA ILE A 236 34.98 8.63 0.47
C ILE A 236 35.88 7.87 -0.51
N ALA A 237 36.43 8.58 -1.50
CA ALA A 237 37.38 7.99 -2.43
C ALA A 237 38.64 7.45 -1.71
N VAL A 238 39.21 6.36 -2.22
CA VAL A 238 40.34 5.67 -1.57
C VAL A 238 41.52 5.60 -2.52
N LYS A 239 42.72 5.89 -2.00
CA LYS A 239 43.98 5.68 -2.72
C LYS A 239 44.27 4.17 -2.79
N THR A 240 44.41 3.62 -3.99
CA THR A 240 44.59 2.17 -4.22
C THR A 240 46.00 1.79 -4.65
N GLY A 241 46.86 2.77 -4.95
CA GLY A 241 48.26 2.58 -5.32
C GLY A 241 49.04 3.91 -5.33
N THR A 242 50.26 3.90 -5.86
CA THR A 242 51.11 5.11 -5.91
C THR A 242 50.52 6.21 -6.80
N THR A 243 49.84 5.84 -7.89
CA THR A 243 49.23 6.73 -8.89
C THR A 243 47.79 6.35 -9.28
N THR A 244 47.14 5.47 -8.50
CA THR A 244 45.75 5.01 -8.77
C THR A 244 44.84 5.27 -7.59
N PHE A 245 43.58 5.62 -7.87
CA PHE A 245 42.55 5.83 -6.87
C PHE A 245 41.19 5.30 -7.33
N SER A 246 40.34 4.98 -6.36
CA SER A 246 38.96 4.55 -6.57
C SER A 246 38.01 5.57 -5.96
N GLY A 247 36.86 5.77 -6.61
CA GLY A 247 35.85 6.73 -6.19
C GLY A 247 35.23 6.26 -4.89
N GLY A 248 34.51 7.15 -4.23
CA GLY A 248 33.84 6.79 -2.99
C GLY A 248 32.86 5.64 -3.23
N ARG A 249 32.92 4.61 -2.39
CA ARG A 249 32.01 3.47 -2.52
C ARG A 249 30.60 3.86 -2.08
N GLY A 250 29.60 3.36 -2.79
CA GLY A 250 28.21 3.48 -2.37
C GLY A 250 27.99 2.80 -1.02
N GLY A 251 27.12 3.37 -0.20
CA GLY A 251 26.74 2.77 1.08
C GLY A 251 26.06 1.40 0.90
N VAL A 252 26.22 0.51 1.88
CA VAL A 252 25.57 -0.80 1.91
C VAL A 252 24.56 -0.86 3.06
N PRO A 253 23.26 -1.02 2.77
CA PRO A 253 22.22 -1.15 3.79
C PRO A 253 22.14 -2.59 4.34
N SER A 254 21.62 -2.74 5.55
CA SER A 254 21.44 -4.02 6.24
C SER A 254 20.21 -4.00 7.16
N GLY A 255 19.73 -5.18 7.54
CA GLY A 255 18.57 -5.35 8.42
C GLY A 255 17.27 -5.59 7.67
N GLN A 256 16.17 -5.04 8.18
CA GLN A 256 14.82 -5.30 7.69
C GLN A 256 14.41 -4.36 6.53
N GLY A 257 13.44 -4.82 5.74
CA GLY A 257 12.81 -4.05 4.65
C GLY A 257 13.45 -4.26 3.29
N LYS A 258 13.01 -3.47 2.32
CA LYS A 258 13.60 -3.45 0.97
C LYS A 258 14.87 -2.61 1.00
N LEU A 259 16.01 -3.28 0.90
CA LEU A 259 17.35 -2.70 1.00
C LEU A 259 17.86 -2.26 -0.38
N ILE A 260 18.46 -1.07 -0.45
CA ILE A 260 18.86 -0.42 -1.71
C ILE A 260 20.28 0.13 -1.60
N ASN A 261 21.21 -0.48 -2.32
CA ASN A 261 22.62 -0.10 -2.34
C ASN A 261 22.82 1.32 -2.91
N GLY A 262 23.82 2.02 -2.37
CA GLY A 262 24.33 3.25 -2.96
C GLY A 262 25.13 2.98 -4.23
N ASN A 263 25.43 4.05 -4.95
CA ASN A 263 26.24 4.05 -6.16
C ASN A 263 27.67 4.51 -5.85
N ASN A 264 28.63 3.96 -6.59
CA ASN A 264 30.03 4.37 -6.49
C ASN A 264 30.26 5.71 -7.20
N GLY A 265 31.12 6.55 -6.63
CA GLY A 265 31.60 7.77 -7.25
C GLY A 265 32.50 7.47 -8.46
N THR A 266 32.57 8.42 -9.38
CA THR A 266 33.42 8.29 -10.58
C THR A 266 34.89 8.60 -10.28
N VAL A 267 35.78 8.03 -11.09
CA VAL A 267 37.22 8.31 -11.06
C VAL A 267 37.78 8.62 -12.43
N THR A 268 38.89 9.35 -12.43
CA THR A 268 39.77 9.56 -13.59
C THR A 268 41.23 9.37 -13.21
N ARG A 269 42.17 9.63 -14.13
CA ARG A 269 43.60 9.43 -13.89
C ARG A 269 44.19 10.46 -12.93
N TYR A 270 45.20 10.04 -12.16
CA TYR A 270 45.87 10.82 -11.11
C TYR A 270 46.56 12.10 -11.60
N ASP A 271 46.98 12.12 -12.86
CA ASP A 271 47.72 13.21 -13.51
C ASP A 271 46.83 14.26 -14.19
N GLN A 272 45.50 14.14 -14.06
CA GLN A 272 44.55 15.04 -14.72
C GLN A 272 43.72 15.84 -13.71
N ILE A 273 43.52 17.13 -14.03
CA ILE A 273 42.45 17.94 -13.46
C ILE A 273 41.15 17.48 -14.12
N ASN A 274 40.24 16.87 -13.37
CA ASN A 274 38.99 16.34 -13.91
C ASN A 274 37.80 16.66 -13.01
N PRO A 275 36.58 16.84 -13.56
CA PRO A 275 35.36 17.08 -12.80
C PRO A 275 34.82 15.75 -12.26
N ASN A 276 35.56 15.08 -11.38
CA ASN A 276 35.10 13.81 -10.81
C ASN A 276 33.81 14.04 -10.01
N THR A 277 32.70 13.52 -10.53
CA THR A 277 31.38 13.73 -9.95
C THR A 277 31.13 12.73 -8.82
N GLY A 278 30.51 13.23 -7.76
CA GLY A 278 29.97 12.37 -6.71
C GLY A 278 28.86 11.50 -7.28
N ALA A 279 28.65 10.33 -6.68
CA ALA A 279 27.63 9.42 -7.16
C ALA A 279 26.23 10.00 -6.95
N ILE A 280 25.39 9.92 -7.98
CA ILE A 280 23.97 10.24 -7.86
C ILE A 280 23.26 9.01 -7.30
N PHE A 281 22.49 9.18 -6.23
CA PHE A 281 21.59 8.16 -5.73
C PHE A 281 20.33 8.10 -6.63
N SER A 282 20.40 7.29 -7.68
CA SER A 282 19.33 7.13 -8.66
C SER A 282 18.36 6.03 -8.20
N ASN A 283 17.40 6.38 -7.33
CA ASN A 283 16.34 5.46 -6.93
C ASN A 283 14.96 6.13 -7.03
N ASN A 284 14.07 5.53 -7.82
CA ASN A 284 12.68 5.99 -8.00
C ASN A 284 11.67 5.26 -7.09
N THR A 285 12.12 4.30 -6.28
CA THR A 285 11.22 3.47 -5.45
C THR A 285 11.05 4.00 -4.04
N THR A 286 11.93 4.90 -3.57
CA THR A 286 11.84 5.50 -2.23
C THR A 286 11.34 6.95 -2.30
N LEU A 287 10.57 7.37 -1.31
CA LEU A 287 10.15 8.76 -1.14
C LEU A 287 11.24 9.62 -0.47
N ALA A 288 12.22 8.99 0.18
CA ALA A 288 13.36 9.69 0.76
C ALA A 288 14.29 10.22 -0.34
N LYS A 289 14.73 11.47 -0.19
CA LYS A 289 15.62 12.18 -1.12
C LYS A 289 17.01 12.39 -0.53
N GLY A 290 17.94 12.87 -1.34
CA GLY A 290 19.30 13.21 -0.93
C GLY A 290 20.26 12.02 -1.01
N GLY A 291 21.33 12.07 -0.20
CA GLY A 291 22.35 11.02 -0.17
C GLY A 291 23.30 11.00 -1.37
N ASN A 292 23.26 11.98 -2.28
CA ASN A 292 24.25 12.09 -3.36
C ASN A 292 25.65 12.35 -2.81
N GLY A 293 26.65 11.74 -3.41
CA GLY A 293 28.06 12.01 -3.09
C GLY A 293 28.46 13.42 -3.50
N GLY A 294 29.45 13.98 -2.80
CA GLY A 294 30.07 15.25 -3.15
C GLY A 294 31.02 15.12 -4.34
N ASN A 295 31.01 16.09 -5.24
CA ASN A 295 31.98 16.17 -6.33
C ASN A 295 33.41 16.41 -5.81
N GLY A 296 34.40 15.86 -6.49
CA GLY A 296 35.79 16.23 -6.29
C GLY A 296 36.07 17.68 -6.74
N SER A 297 37.21 18.22 -6.34
CA SER A 297 37.64 19.55 -6.80
C SER A 297 37.86 19.60 -8.31
N THR A 298 37.44 20.70 -8.93
CA THR A 298 37.69 21.03 -10.35
C THR A 298 39.05 21.68 -10.58
N VAL A 299 39.82 21.95 -9.52
CA VAL A 299 41.12 22.67 -9.58
C VAL A 299 42.27 21.80 -9.06
N GLY A 300 41.95 20.73 -8.32
CA GLY A 300 42.95 19.83 -7.74
C GLY A 300 43.25 18.60 -8.60
N TYR A 301 44.52 18.20 -8.64
CA TYR A 301 44.95 16.93 -9.23
C TYR A 301 44.53 15.77 -8.36
N ALA A 302 44.17 14.63 -8.97
CA ALA A 302 43.71 13.44 -8.27
C ALA A 302 42.51 13.70 -7.32
N SER A 303 41.58 14.56 -7.75
CA SER A 303 40.30 14.77 -7.06
C SER A 303 39.42 13.52 -7.20
N GLY A 304 38.50 13.26 -6.27
CA GLY A 304 37.65 12.07 -6.30
C GLY A 304 36.26 12.36 -5.77
N GLY A 305 35.23 11.89 -6.50
CA GLY A 305 33.85 12.02 -6.06
C GLY A 305 33.53 11.06 -4.90
N GLY A 306 32.70 11.50 -3.96
CA GLY A 306 32.16 10.65 -2.90
C GLY A 306 31.13 9.65 -3.45
N GLY A 307 30.97 8.53 -2.76
CA GLY A 307 29.90 7.58 -3.02
C GLY A 307 28.56 8.11 -2.51
N SER A 308 27.45 7.61 -3.04
CA SER A 308 26.14 7.94 -2.51
C SER A 308 25.78 7.07 -1.31
N GLY A 309 24.90 7.60 -0.46
CA GLY A 309 24.27 6.84 0.61
C GLY A 309 23.44 5.67 0.07
N SER A 310 23.11 4.75 0.96
CA SER A 310 22.11 3.71 0.74
C SER A 310 20.73 4.10 1.26
N ALA A 311 19.70 3.34 0.88
CA ALA A 311 18.34 3.54 1.33
C ALA A 311 17.64 2.24 1.72
N ALA A 312 16.53 2.38 2.43
CA ALA A 312 15.62 1.29 2.74
C ALA A 312 14.15 1.75 2.74
N ILE A 313 13.25 0.81 2.50
CA ILE A 313 11.81 0.95 2.69
C ILE A 313 11.37 -0.12 3.67
N VAL A 314 10.85 0.28 4.83
CA VAL A 314 10.58 -0.63 5.95
C VAL A 314 9.15 -0.44 6.42
N ASP A 315 8.37 -1.52 6.36
CA ASP A 315 7.05 -1.56 6.96
C ASP A 315 7.18 -1.93 8.44
N ILE A 316 6.62 -1.10 9.31
CA ILE A 316 6.63 -1.31 10.75
C ILE A 316 5.19 -1.47 11.21
N THR A 317 4.89 -2.61 11.83
CA THR A 317 3.57 -2.89 12.39
C THR A 317 3.58 -2.67 13.89
N ARG A 318 2.40 -2.45 14.47
CA ARG A 318 2.25 -2.23 15.91
C ARG A 318 2.81 -3.39 16.75
N SER A 319 2.73 -4.63 16.28
CA SER A 319 3.30 -5.80 16.97
C SER A 319 4.82 -5.73 17.09
N MET A 320 5.52 -5.10 16.13
CA MET A 320 6.97 -4.94 16.15
C MET A 320 7.42 -3.95 17.23
N LEU A 321 6.57 -2.99 17.61
CA LEU A 321 6.90 -1.99 18.63
C LEU A 321 6.83 -2.56 20.06
N GLY A 322 6.06 -3.63 20.27
CA GLY A 322 5.80 -4.20 21.58
C GLY A 322 5.11 -3.17 22.50
N ALA A 323 5.70 -2.89 23.65
CA ALA A 323 5.20 -1.88 24.59
C ALA A 323 5.55 -0.43 24.18
N SER A 324 6.50 -0.24 23.25
CA SER A 324 6.80 1.09 22.73
C SER A 324 5.70 1.55 21.78
N GLN A 325 5.38 2.84 21.82
CA GLN A 325 4.52 3.49 20.83
C GLN A 325 5.33 4.39 19.90
N LYS A 326 6.66 4.25 19.89
CA LYS A 326 7.58 5.15 19.19
C LYS A 326 8.58 4.40 18.33
N VAL A 327 8.90 5.02 17.21
CA VAL A 327 10.05 4.67 16.37
C VAL A 327 11.03 5.83 16.41
N LYS A 328 12.30 5.51 16.60
CA LYS A 328 13.38 6.49 16.53
C LYS A 328 14.03 6.39 15.16
N ILE A 329 14.18 7.53 14.50
CA ILE A 329 14.79 7.66 13.18
C ILE A 329 16.06 8.49 13.35
N VAL A 330 17.18 7.91 12.96
CA VAL A 330 18.44 8.64 12.80
C VAL A 330 18.65 8.84 11.31
N VAL A 331 18.80 10.09 10.89
CA VAL A 331 19.09 10.44 9.50
C VAL A 331 20.51 10.97 9.41
N GLY A 332 21.33 10.31 8.61
CA GLY A 332 22.74 10.64 8.43
C GLY A 332 22.98 11.95 7.68
N ALA A 333 23.93 12.73 8.17
CA ALA A 333 24.38 13.95 7.51
C ALA A 333 25.32 13.65 6.33
N GLY A 334 25.34 14.54 5.34
CA GLY A 334 26.28 14.49 4.23
C GLY A 334 27.71 14.74 4.71
N GLY A 335 28.64 13.93 4.23
CA GLY A 335 30.05 14.00 4.57
C GLY A 335 30.68 15.33 4.18
N ALA A 336 31.51 15.88 5.08
CA ALA A 336 32.26 17.11 4.83
C ALA A 336 33.18 16.95 3.60
N ALA A 337 33.28 18.02 2.83
CA ALA A 337 34.22 18.13 1.71
C ALA A 337 35.66 18.11 2.22
N GLY A 338 36.57 17.63 1.37
CA GLY A 338 37.98 17.92 1.56
C GLY A 338 38.27 19.37 1.18
N VAL A 339 39.09 20.06 1.97
CA VAL A 339 39.41 21.49 1.79
C VAL A 339 40.91 21.67 1.73
N ASN A 340 41.41 22.39 0.72
CA ASN A 340 42.79 22.85 0.69
C ASN A 340 42.86 24.38 0.80
N PRO A 341 43.25 24.93 1.97
CA PRO A 341 43.26 26.36 2.19
C PRO A 341 44.38 27.08 1.44
N SER A 342 45.39 26.39 0.90
CA SER A 342 46.52 27.05 0.23
C SER A 342 46.26 27.38 -1.24
N ASN A 343 45.27 26.76 -1.89
CA ASN A 343 45.01 26.94 -3.32
C ASN A 343 43.52 26.96 -3.70
N ASN A 344 42.60 27.00 -2.72
CA ASN A 344 41.15 26.96 -2.92
C ASN A 344 40.64 25.75 -3.74
N ALA A 345 41.44 24.70 -3.90
CA ALA A 345 40.98 23.44 -4.46
C ALA A 345 40.13 22.73 -3.40
N ASN A 346 38.82 22.96 -3.40
CA ASN A 346 37.89 22.33 -2.47
C ASN A 346 37.03 21.30 -3.21
N GLY A 347 36.75 20.18 -2.54
CA GLY A 347 35.66 19.28 -2.95
C GLY A 347 34.30 19.86 -2.58
N ALA A 348 33.24 19.17 -2.97
CA ALA A 348 31.88 19.45 -2.52
C ALA A 348 31.49 18.53 -1.36
N ARG A 349 30.64 19.06 -0.49
CA ARG A 349 30.02 18.30 0.60
C ARG A 349 29.05 17.26 0.00
N GLY A 350 28.99 16.07 0.60
CA GLY A 350 27.91 15.13 0.30
C GLY A 350 26.55 15.68 0.68
N GLN A 351 25.49 15.24 0.02
CA GLN A 351 24.13 15.62 0.39
C GLN A 351 23.69 14.89 1.66
N ASP A 352 22.94 15.59 2.51
CA ASP A 352 22.26 14.99 3.65
C ASP A 352 21.29 13.88 3.21
N GLY A 353 21.11 12.89 4.07
CA GLY A 353 20.03 11.92 3.94
C GLY A 353 18.67 12.55 4.27
N SER A 354 17.62 11.75 4.13
CA SER A 354 16.28 12.11 4.61
C SER A 354 15.49 10.86 4.96
N ALA A 355 14.41 11.04 5.72
CA ALA A 355 13.41 10.02 5.93
C ALA A 355 12.02 10.56 5.65
N VAL A 356 11.12 9.69 5.24
CA VAL A 356 9.71 9.96 5.04
C VAL A 356 8.93 8.80 5.62
N ILE A 357 8.07 9.07 6.60
CA ILE A 357 7.09 8.09 7.06
C ILE A 357 5.79 8.34 6.31
N GLU A 358 5.24 7.29 5.69
CA GLU A 358 3.89 7.28 5.14
C GLU A 358 2.99 6.36 5.98
N TYR A 359 1.78 6.82 6.31
CA TYR A 359 0.79 6.02 7.01
C TYR A 359 -0.64 6.46 6.67
N MET A 360 -1.59 5.56 6.89
CA MET A 360 -3.01 5.80 6.68
C MET A 360 -3.67 6.07 8.04
N GLN A 361 -4.27 7.25 8.21
CA GLN A 361 -4.87 7.69 9.48
C GLN A 361 -6.30 8.16 9.29
N LYS A 362 -7.17 7.87 10.27
CA LYS A 362 -8.62 8.07 10.21
C LYS A 362 -9.06 9.53 10.12
#